data_AF-A0A355GHJ0-F1
#
_entry.id   AF-A0A355GHJ0-F1
#
_cell.length_a   1.000
_cell.length_b   1.000
_cell.length_c   1.000
_cell.angle_alpha   90.00
_cell.angle_beta   90.00
_cell.angle_gamma   90.00
#
_symmetry.space_group_name_H-M   'P 1'
#
loop_
_entity.id
_entity.type
_entity.pdbx_description
1 polymer ?
#
loop_
_entity_poly.entity_id
_entity_poly.type
_entity_poly.pdbx_seq_one_letter_code
_entity_poly.pdbx_strand_id
1 'polypeptide(L)' 'FHGTAAAQKPSLWTTNIAASKNMIDWVKYKNNPLTRPEVNQSSGLLIPDGNRFRFYTMHNQVDLNLPVVP' A
#
# COMPACT_ATOMS: atom_id res chain seq x y z
N PHE A 1 3.63 -3.48 4.43
CA PHE A 1 3.92 -2.86 5.74
C PHE A 1 3.31 -1.46 5.76
N HIS A 2 2.98 -0.95 6.95
CA HIS A 2 2.33 0.35 7.12
C HIS A 2 3.23 1.26 7.95
N GLY A 3 3.32 2.52 7.57
CA GLY A 3 4.09 3.50 8.34
C GLY A 3 4.32 4.80 7.58
N THR A 4 4.37 5.88 8.35
CA THR A 4 4.68 7.24 7.89
C THR A 4 5.63 7.85 8.90
N ALA A 5 6.68 8.51 8.41
CA ALA A 5 7.48 9.43 9.22
C ALA A 5 6.93 10.86 9.00
N ALA A 6 5.93 11.29 9.78
CA ALA A 6 5.35 12.63 9.66
C ALA A 6 5.88 13.59 10.73
N ALA A 7 6.06 14.85 10.34
CA ALA A 7 6.40 15.96 11.23
C ALA A 7 5.21 16.43 12.10
N GLN A 8 3.97 16.04 11.76
CA GLN A 8 2.74 16.44 12.45
C GLN A 8 1.99 15.22 13.00
N LYS A 9 1.29 15.38 14.14
CA LYS A 9 0.58 14.30 14.85
C LYS A 9 -0.95 14.50 14.82
N PRO A 10 -1.75 13.42 14.70
CA PRO A 10 -1.33 12.04 14.44
C PRO A 10 -0.81 11.89 13.00
N SER A 11 0.17 10.99 12.82
CA SER A 11 0.70 10.67 11.50
C SER A 11 -0.39 10.07 10.61
N LEU A 12 -0.42 10.45 9.33
CA LEU A 12 -1.31 9.84 8.34
C LEU A 12 -0.74 8.52 7.85
N TRP A 13 -1.60 7.54 7.56
CA TRP A 13 -1.19 6.22 7.10
C TRP A 13 -0.94 6.18 5.60
N THR A 14 0.13 5.48 5.22
CA THR A 14 0.38 5.04 3.85
C THR A 14 0.60 3.53 3.80
N THR A 15 0.34 2.96 2.63
CA THR A 15 0.58 1.54 2.39
C THR A 15 1.80 1.33 1.49
N ASN A 16 2.65 0.38 1.87
CA ASN A 16 3.87 0.02 1.15
C ASN A 16 3.90 -1.48 0.86
N ILE A 17 4.57 -1.86 -0.24
CA ILE A 17 4.79 -3.27 -0.60
C ILE A 17 6.28 -3.65 -0.57
N ALA A 18 6.53 -4.88 -0.15
CA ALA A 18 7.81 -5.56 -0.26
C ALA A 18 7.55 -7.00 -0.67
N ALA A 19 8.49 -7.61 -1.38
CA ALA A 19 8.41 -9.00 -1.80
C ALA A 19 9.65 -9.78 -1.35
N SER A 20 9.46 -11.06 -1.09
CA SER A 20 10.53 -11.99 -0.71
C SER A 20 10.34 -13.32 -1.44
N LYS A 21 11.45 -13.97 -1.79
CA LYS A 21 11.43 -15.33 -2.36
C LYS A 21 11.54 -16.42 -1.29
N ASN A 22 12.03 -16.08 -0.11
CA ASN A 22 12.34 -17.02 0.98
C ASN A 22 11.70 -16.62 2.31
N MET A 23 10.87 -15.57 2.32
CA MET A 23 10.25 -14.97 3.50
C MET A 23 11.22 -14.38 4.54
N ILE A 24 12.53 -14.36 4.25
CA ILE A 24 13.60 -13.84 5.12
C ILE A 24 14.14 -12.52 4.54
N ASP A 25 14.53 -12.54 3.26
CA ASP A 25 15.09 -11.38 2.57
C ASP A 25 13.98 -10.62 1.85
N TRP A 26 13.69 -9.41 2.31
CA TRP A 26 12.60 -8.59 1.78
C TRP A 26 13.13 -7.39 1.00
N VAL A 27 12.71 -7.27 -0.25
CA VAL A 27 13.02 -6.11 -1.10
C VAL A 27 11.80 -5.19 -1.13
N LYS A 28 11.98 -3.94 -0.68
CA LYS A 28 10.95 -2.90 -0.74
C LYS A 28 10.79 -2.42 -2.18
N TYR A 29 9.56 -2.16 -2.60
CA TYR A 29 9.32 -1.51 -3.88
C TYR A 29 9.85 -0.08 -3.88
N LYS A 30 10.61 0.29 -4.91
CA LYS A 30 11.31 1.59 -4.98
C LYS A 30 10.38 2.80 -5.04
N ASN A 31 9.16 2.64 -5.57
CA ASN A 31 8.17 3.72 -5.68
C ASN A 31 7.16 3.71 -4.53
N ASN A 32 7.49 3.06 -3.42
CA ASN A 32 6.73 3.19 -2.19
C ASN A 32 6.70 4.66 -1.72
N PRO A 33 5.61 5.13 -1.08
CA PRO A 33 4.37 4.40 -0.79
C PRO A 33 3.44 4.25 -2.00
N LEU A 34 2.56 3.24 -1.96
CA LEU A 34 1.54 2.99 -2.98
C LEU A 34 0.34 3.94 -2.88
N THR A 35 0.12 4.54 -1.72
CA THR A 35 -0.90 5.57 -1.49
C THR A 35 -0.24 6.88 -1.06
N ARG A 36 -0.84 8.00 -1.45
CA ARG A 36 -0.38 9.30 -0.96
C ARG A 36 -0.80 9.48 0.51
N PRO A 37 0.01 10.13 1.37
CA PRO A 37 -0.32 10.32 2.78
C PRO A 37 -1.66 10.98 3.03
N GLU A 38 -2.08 11.93 2.19
CA GLU A 38 -3.32 12.70 2.35
C GLU A 38 -4.57 11.83 2.26
N VAL A 39 -4.45 10.65 1.64
CA VAL A 39 -5.54 9.66 1.53
C VAL A 39 -5.76 8.93 2.87
N ASN A 40 -4.74 8.85 3.72
CA ASN A 40 -4.80 8.28 5.08
C ASN A 40 -5.46 6.88 5.15
N GLN A 41 -5.01 6.01 4.24
CA GLN A 41 -5.50 4.64 4.06
C GLN A 41 -4.46 3.61 4.52
N SER A 42 -4.94 2.52 5.11
CA SER A 42 -4.11 1.43 5.64
C SER A 42 -4.64 0.05 5.22
N SER A 43 -4.18 -1.02 5.86
CA SER A 43 -4.64 -2.41 5.64
C SER A 43 -4.60 -2.87 4.17
N GLY A 44 -3.56 -2.45 3.44
CA GLY A 44 -3.35 -2.83 2.06
C GLY A 44 -3.38 -4.33 1.76
N LEU A 45 -4.18 -4.73 0.78
CA LEU A 45 -4.28 -6.07 0.24
C LEU A 45 -4.09 -6.02 -1.28
N LEU A 46 -3.07 -6.71 -1.79
CA LEU A 46 -2.82 -6.83 -3.22
C LEU A 46 -3.27 -8.22 -3.69
N ILE A 47 -4.39 -8.28 -4.41
CA ILE A 47 -5.06 -9.54 -4.78
C ILE A 47 -5.05 -9.69 -6.31
N PRO A 48 -4.51 -10.79 -6.87
CA PRO A 48 -4.67 -11.09 -8.29
C PRO A 48 -6.12 -11.49 -8.59
N ASP A 49 -6.74 -10.89 -9.61
CA ASP A 49 -8.11 -11.21 -10.05
C ASP A 49 -8.16 -12.13 -11.29
N GLY A 50 -7.02 -12.72 -11.64
CA GLY A 50 -6.82 -13.54 -12.83
C GLY A 50 -6.25 -12.76 -14.03
N ASN A 51 -6.58 -11.47 -14.17
CA ASN A 51 -6.10 -10.64 -15.29
C ASN A 51 -5.14 -9.53 -14.84
N ARG A 52 -5.31 -9.04 -13.60
CA ARG A 52 -4.52 -7.95 -13.03
C ARG A 52 -4.47 -8.06 -11.51
N PHE A 53 -3.74 -7.16 -10.89
CA PHE A 53 -3.82 -6.95 -9.46
C PHE A 53 -4.86 -5.90 -9.11
N ARG A 54 -5.63 -6.18 -8.06
CA ARG A 54 -6.50 -5.23 -7.37
C ARG A 54 -5.84 -4.85 -6.06
N PHE A 55 -5.73 -3.55 -5.82
CA PHE A 55 -5.14 -3.06 -4.58
C PHE A 55 -6.22 -2.46 -3.69
N TYR A 56 -6.59 -3.20 -2.65
CA TYR A 56 -7.56 -2.76 -1.67
C TYR A 56 -6.87 -2.08 -0.49
N THR A 57 -7.48 -1.04 0.01
CA THR A 57 -7.10 -0.39 1.27
C THR A 57 -8.33 -0.19 2.13
N MET A 58 -8.12 0.01 3.43
CA MET A 58 -9.19 0.22 4.39
C MET A 58 -8.89 1.43 5.27
N HIS A 59 -9.95 1.95 5.89
CA HIS A 59 -9.89 2.64 7.18
C HIS A 59 -11.30 2.68 7.79
N ASN A 60 -12.15 3.59 7.32
CA ASN A 60 -13.58 3.68 7.62
C ASN A 60 -14.45 2.94 6.57
N GLN A 61 -13.89 2.63 5.41
CA GLN A 61 -14.54 1.94 4.31
C GLN A 61 -13.54 1.06 3.57
N VAL A 62 -14.03 0.29 2.59
CA VAL A 62 -13.22 -0.47 1.64
C VAL A 62 -12.99 0.38 0.39
N ASP A 63 -11.73 0.61 0.04
CA ASP A 63 -11.36 1.35 -1.16
C ASP A 63 -10.60 0.46 -2.14
N LEU A 64 -11.03 0.46 -3.40
CA LEU A 64 -10.34 -0.23 -4.49
C LEU A 64 -9.52 0.76 -5.30
N ASN A 65 -8.20 0.61 -5.25
CA ASN A 65 -7.24 1.34 -6.07
C ASN A 65 -6.85 0.46 -7.27
N LEU A 66 -7.14 0.92 -8.49
CA LEU A 66 -6.76 0.24 -9.72
C LEU A 66 -5.49 0.87 -10.32
N PRO A 67 -4.62 0.08 -10.96
CA PRO A 67 -3.48 0.62 -11.71
C PRO A 67 -3.98 1.57 -12.80
N VAL A 68 -3.36 2.75 -12.89
CA VAL A 68 -3.54 3.63 -14.03
C VAL A 68 -2.70 3.04 -15.16
N VAL A 69 -3.35 2.56 -16.22
CA VAL A 69 -2.65 2.16 -17.44
C VAL A 69 -2.16 3.44 -18.12
N PRO A 70 -0.88 3.56 -18.49
CA PRO A 70 -0.39 4.69 -19.29
C PRO A 70 -1.12 4.82 -20.63
#